data_AF-A0A356NIW8-F1
#
_entry.id   AF-A0A356NIW8-F1
#
_cell.length_a   1.000
_cell.length_b   1.000
_cell.length_c   1.000
_cell.angle_alpha   90.00
_cell.angle_beta   90.00
_cell.angle_gamma   90.00
#
_symmetry.space_group_name_H-M   'P 1'
#
loop_
_entity.id
_entity.type
_entity.pdbx_description
1 polymer ?
#
loop_
_entity_poly.entity_id
_entity_poly.type
_entity_poly.pdbx_seq_one_letter_code
_entity_poly.pdbx_strand_id
1 'polypeptide(L)'
;MGILNVTPDSFSDGGSYVDVPKAVDRALEMVEEGVDLVDIGGESTRPNAADVDVAEELRRVVPVVEALVAQSSIPLSVDTRKVRVAREAVQAGAVIINDVEANRQDPSMW
;
A
#
# COMPACT_ATOMS: atom_id res chain seq x y z
N MET A 1 2.51 6.31 -12.39
CA MET A 1 2.42 5.51 -11.15
C MET A 1 3.39 6.08 -10.12
N GLY A 2 2.88 6.74 -9.08
CA GLY A 2 3.65 7.14 -7.90
C GLY A 2 3.75 5.99 -6.91
N ILE A 3 4.89 5.84 -6.23
CA ILE A 3 5.15 4.74 -5.28
C ILE A 3 5.07 5.29 -3.86
N LEU A 4 4.17 4.74 -3.05
CA LEU A 4 3.98 5.08 -1.65
C LEU A 4 4.32 3.87 -0.77
N ASN A 5 5.54 3.87 -0.21
CA ASN A 5 5.97 2.82 0.72
C ASN A 5 5.51 3.15 2.14
N VAL A 6 4.51 2.45 2.64
CA VAL A 6 3.90 2.67 3.95
C VAL A 6 4.60 1.80 4.99
N THR A 7 5.91 2.03 5.13
CA THR A 7 6.78 1.32 6.08
C THR A 7 7.25 2.25 7.19
N PRO A 8 7.59 1.75 8.39
CA PRO A 8 8.02 2.61 9.50
C PRO A 8 9.22 3.51 9.14
N ASP A 9 10.17 3.03 8.34
CA ASP A 9 11.31 3.82 7.87
C ASP A 9 10.94 4.98 6.93
N SER A 10 9.76 4.93 6.31
CA SER A 10 9.29 5.95 5.36
C SER A 10 8.52 7.10 6.03
N PHE A 11 7.83 6.83 7.14
CA PHE A 11 6.87 7.78 7.73
C PHE A 11 6.90 7.87 9.27
N SER A 12 7.82 7.21 9.95
CA SER A 12 7.98 7.34 11.40
C SER A 12 9.08 8.32 11.78
N ASP A 13 8.86 9.09 12.84
CA ASP A 13 9.91 9.92 13.47
C ASP A 13 10.82 9.07 14.40
N GLY A 14 11.04 7.79 14.06
CA GLY A 14 11.78 6.82 14.88
C GLY A 14 10.92 5.87 15.72
N GLY A 15 9.60 5.79 15.45
CA GLY A 15 8.67 4.83 16.05
C GLY A 15 8.40 3.59 15.20
N SER A 16 7.76 2.57 15.79
CA SER A 16 7.38 1.33 15.08
C SER A 16 6.10 1.44 14.26
N TYR A 17 5.41 2.58 14.29
CA TYR A 17 4.10 2.77 13.67
C TYR A 17 4.18 3.74 12.49
N VAL A 18 3.33 3.50 11.50
CA VAL A 18 3.14 4.39 10.35
C VAL A 18 2.24 5.55 10.75
N ASP A 19 2.63 6.75 10.35
CA ASP A 19 1.78 7.94 10.41
C ASP A 19 0.91 8.01 9.14
N VAL A 20 -0.34 7.55 9.26
CA VAL A 20 -1.31 7.49 8.15
C VAL A 20 -1.54 8.87 7.52
N PRO A 21 -1.80 9.96 8.29
CA PRO A 21 -1.85 11.31 7.74
C PRO A 21 -0.65 11.68 6.87
N LYS A 22 0.59 11.46 7.33
CA LYS A 22 1.78 11.78 6.52
C LYS A 22 1.84 10.99 5.20
N ALA A 23 1.45 9.72 5.22
CA ALA A 23 1.42 8.89 4.01
C ALA A 23 0.36 9.39 3.00
N VAL A 24 -0.81 9.80 3.51
CA VAL A 24 -1.89 10.37 2.69
C VAL A 24 -1.46 11.70 2.09
N ASP A 25 -0.91 12.61 2.89
CA ASP A 25 -0.41 13.91 2.43
C ASP A 25 0.62 13.71 1.30
N ARG A 26 1.59 12.81 1.49
CA ARG A 26 2.59 12.52 0.46
C ARG A 26 1.97 11.95 -0.82
N ALA A 27 0.94 11.12 -0.72
CA ALA A 27 0.25 10.61 -1.91
C ALA A 27 -0.54 11.70 -2.64
N LEU A 28 -1.17 12.64 -1.92
CA LEU A 28 -1.84 13.79 -2.53
C LEU A 28 -0.84 14.72 -3.23
N GLU A 29 0.34 14.95 -2.65
CA GLU A 29 1.44 15.67 -3.33
C GLU A 29 1.83 14.97 -4.65
N MET A 30 1.97 13.64 -4.66
CA MET A 30 2.26 12.91 -5.91
C MET A 30 1.15 13.10 -6.96
N VAL A 31 -0.11 13.19 -6.54
CA VAL A 31 -1.23 13.47 -7.44
C VAL A 31 -1.11 14.88 -8.04
N GLU A 32 -0.74 15.88 -7.23
CA GLU A 32 -0.46 17.24 -7.71
C GLU A 32 0.77 17.29 -8.65
N GLU A 33 1.77 16.44 -8.41
CA GLU A 33 2.93 16.23 -9.29
C GLU A 33 2.54 15.55 -10.63
N GLY A 34 1.30 15.05 -10.75
CA GLY A 34 0.73 14.55 -12.01
C GLY A 34 0.87 13.05 -12.25
N VAL A 35 0.93 12.21 -11.20
CA VAL A 35 0.90 10.75 -11.39
C VAL A 35 -0.48 10.25 -11.81
N ASP A 36 -0.52 9.25 -12.69
CA ASP A 36 -1.81 8.66 -13.15
C ASP A 36 -2.45 7.66 -12.17
N LEU A 37 -1.67 7.13 -11.22
CA LEU A 37 -2.11 6.22 -10.16
C LEU A 37 -1.09 6.22 -9.02
N VAL A 38 -1.51 5.79 -7.82
CA VAL A 38 -0.62 5.58 -6.66
C VAL A 38 -0.57 4.09 -6.33
N ASP A 39 0.64 3.56 -6.16
CA ASP A 39 0.91 2.17 -5.76
C ASP A 39 1.39 2.12 -4.31
N ILE A 40 0.64 1.44 -3.45
CA ILE A 40 0.77 1.47 -2.00
C ILE A 40 1.32 0.13 -1.52
N GLY A 41 2.49 0.13 -0.88
CA GLY A 41 3.14 -1.08 -0.35
C GLY A 41 3.36 -1.00 1.16
N GLY A 42 2.85 -1.96 1.92
CA GLY A 42 3.07 -2.04 3.39
C GLY A 42 4.26 -2.92 3.78
N GLU A 43 4.80 -3.66 2.82
CA GLU A 43 5.96 -4.55 2.94
C GLU A 43 7.04 -4.10 1.96
N SER A 44 8.29 -4.06 2.42
CA SER A 44 9.42 -3.76 1.54
C SER A 44 9.83 -5.03 0.78
N THR A 45 9.89 -4.94 -0.55
CA THR A 45 10.40 -6.02 -1.42
C THR A 45 11.91 -5.89 -1.69
N ARG A 46 12.62 -5.01 -0.96
CA ARG A 46 14.07 -4.84 -1.10
C ARG A 46 14.81 -6.10 -0.63
N PRO A 47 16.01 -6.40 -1.19
CA PRO A 47 16.82 -7.53 -0.75
C PRO A 47 17.08 -7.48 0.77
N ASN A 48 16.84 -8.61 1.46
CA ASN A 48 16.99 -8.78 2.91
C ASN A 48 16.00 -8.01 3.79
N ALA A 49 14.92 -7.44 3.22
CA ALA A 49 13.81 -6.95 4.04
C ALA A 49 13.18 -8.12 4.82
N ALA A 50 12.80 -7.85 6.07
CA ALA A 50 12.07 -8.83 6.86
C ALA A 50 10.63 -8.95 6.33
N ASP A 51 10.16 -10.18 6.21
CA ASP A 51 8.75 -10.46 5.93
C ASP A 51 7.87 -9.82 7.00
N VAL A 52 6.78 -9.19 6.56
CA VAL A 52 5.78 -8.58 7.43
C VAL A 52 4.56 -9.50 7.49
N ASP A 53 4.02 -9.74 8.69
CA ASP A 53 2.81 -10.54 8.81
C ASP A 53 1.59 -9.84 8.19
N VAL A 54 0.58 -10.63 7.82
CA VAL A 54 -0.64 -10.12 7.17
C VAL A 54 -1.35 -9.04 8.01
N ALA A 55 -1.39 -9.20 9.34
CA ALA A 55 -2.12 -8.26 10.18
C ALA A 55 -1.41 -6.91 10.26
N GLU A 56 -0.08 -6.91 10.27
CA GLU A 56 0.74 -5.70 10.24
C GLU A 56 0.68 -5.00 8.89
N GLU A 57 0.77 -5.74 7.78
CA GLU A 57 0.63 -5.14 6.45
C GLU A 57 -0.76 -4.50 6.25
N LEU A 58 -1.82 -5.17 6.72
CA LEU A 58 -3.18 -4.60 6.74
C LEU A 58 -3.26 -3.31 7.54
N ARG A 59 -2.67 -3.28 8.75
CA ARG A 59 -2.63 -2.06 9.60
C ARG A 59 -1.95 -0.88 8.92
N ARG A 60 -0.99 -1.14 8.03
CA ARG A 60 -0.27 -0.11 7.27
C ARG A 60 -1.07 0.36 6.07
N VAL A 61 -1.56 -0.57 5.25
CA VAL A 61 -2.11 -0.27 3.93
C VAL A 61 -3.57 0.19 3.99
N VAL A 62 -4.44 -0.53 4.71
CA VAL A 62 -5.90 -0.32 4.62
C VAL A 62 -6.31 1.10 5.03
N PRO A 63 -5.84 1.67 6.16
CA PRO A 63 -6.24 3.02 6.54
C PRO A 63 -5.80 4.09 5.52
N VAL A 64 -4.67 3.90 4.85
CA VAL A 64 -4.17 4.81 3.81
C VAL A 64 -5.05 4.73 2.56
N VAL A 65 -5.43 3.51 2.14
CA VAL A 65 -6.35 3.31 1.01
C VAL A 65 -7.71 3.98 1.30
N GLU A 66 -8.33 3.71 2.44
CA GLU A 66 -9.63 4.29 2.81
C GLU A 66 -9.58 5.82 2.82
N ALA A 67 -8.54 6.39 3.41
CA ALA A 67 -8.36 7.84 3.47
C ALA A 67 -8.14 8.48 2.09
N LEU A 68 -7.41 7.82 1.19
CA LEU A 68 -7.18 8.31 -0.17
C LEU A 68 -8.43 8.21 -1.04
N VAL A 69 -9.19 7.12 -0.94
CA VAL A 69 -10.49 6.97 -1.63
C VAL A 69 -11.46 8.08 -1.23
N ALA A 70 -11.43 8.51 0.05
CA ALA A 70 -12.28 9.59 0.54
C ALA A 70 -11.86 10.99 0.04
N GLN A 71 -10.61 11.18 -0.38
CA GLN A 71 -10.04 12.50 -0.66
C GLN A 71 -9.62 12.72 -2.12
N SER A 72 -9.50 11.65 -2.91
CA SER A 72 -9.04 11.70 -4.29
C SER A 72 -9.77 10.67 -5.16
N SER A 73 -9.91 10.98 -6.45
CA SER A 73 -10.40 10.05 -7.46
C SER A 73 -9.27 9.30 -8.18
N ILE A 74 -8.02 9.44 -7.71
CA ILE A 74 -6.86 8.76 -8.30
C ILE A 74 -7.02 7.24 -8.17
N PRO A 75 -6.79 6.44 -9.23
CA PRO A 75 -6.74 5.00 -9.10
C PRO A 75 -5.67 4.55 -8.12
N LEU A 76 -6.03 3.62 -7.24
CA LEU A 76 -5.12 3.05 -6.24
C LEU A 76 -4.76 1.61 -6.61
N SER A 77 -3.46 1.34 -6.59
CA SER A 77 -2.86 0.01 -6.64
C SER A 77 -2.32 -0.36 -5.26
N VAL A 78 -2.40 -1.64 -4.90
CA VAL A 78 -1.75 -2.17 -3.71
C VAL A 78 -0.71 -3.22 -4.12
N ASP A 79 0.55 -2.97 -3.76
CA ASP A 79 1.67 -3.88 -3.93
C ASP A 79 1.66 -4.90 -2.79
N THR A 80 1.13 -6.08 -3.08
CA THR A 80 1.09 -7.19 -2.13
C THR A 80 1.02 -8.54 -2.84
N ARG A 81 1.72 -9.50 -2.26
CA ARG A 81 1.65 -10.93 -2.61
C ARG A 81 0.74 -11.72 -1.69
N LYS A 82 0.08 -11.06 -0.72
CA LYS A 82 -0.73 -11.72 0.32
C LYS A 82 -2.22 -11.61 -0.01
N VAL A 83 -2.86 -12.74 -0.32
CA VAL A 83 -4.27 -12.82 -0.76
C VAL A 83 -5.23 -12.06 0.16
N ARG A 84 -5.03 -12.17 1.49
CA ARG A 84 -5.88 -11.45 2.44
C ARG A 84 -5.68 -9.93 2.36
N VAL A 85 -4.45 -9.45 2.19
CA VAL A 85 -4.18 -8.01 2.04
C VAL A 85 -4.81 -7.48 0.75
N ALA A 86 -4.64 -8.20 -0.36
CA ALA A 86 -5.25 -7.86 -1.64
C ALA A 86 -6.79 -7.77 -1.54
N ARG A 87 -7.42 -8.76 -0.90
CA ARG A 87 -8.88 -8.78 -0.70
C ARG A 87 -9.39 -7.57 0.08
N GLU A 88 -8.77 -7.27 1.22
CA GLU A 88 -9.19 -6.17 2.09
C GLU A 88 -8.89 -4.81 1.42
N ALA A 89 -7.79 -4.70 0.67
CA ALA A 89 -7.47 -3.51 -0.12
C ALA A 89 -8.54 -3.21 -1.17
N VAL A 90 -9.00 -4.22 -1.92
CA VAL A 90 -10.11 -4.06 -2.88
C VAL A 90 -11.40 -3.66 -2.17
N GLN A 91 -11.70 -4.23 -1.01
CA GLN A 91 -12.86 -3.83 -0.21
C GLN A 91 -12.77 -2.38 0.28
N ALA A 92 -11.57 -1.90 0.60
CA ALA A 92 -11.29 -0.52 0.97
C ALA A 92 -11.35 0.47 -0.22
N GLY A 93 -11.38 -0.05 -1.46
CA GLY A 93 -11.55 0.74 -2.69
C GLY A 93 -10.33 0.80 -3.60
N ALA A 94 -9.28 0.02 -3.34
CA ALA A 94 -8.23 -0.20 -4.34
C ALA A 94 -8.81 -0.90 -5.58
N VAL A 95 -8.32 -0.52 -6.76
CA VAL A 95 -8.83 -1.02 -8.05
C VAL A 95 -7.80 -1.85 -8.82
N ILE A 96 -6.55 -1.87 -8.36
CA ILE A 96 -5.45 -2.65 -8.93
C ILE A 96 -4.75 -3.40 -7.78
N ILE A 97 -4.37 -4.65 -8.03
CA ILE A 97 -3.45 -5.41 -7.19
C ILE A 97 -2.16 -5.63 -7.99
N ASN A 98 -1.03 -5.21 -7.42
CA ASN A 98 0.30 -5.40 -7.97
C ASN A 98 0.97 -6.57 -7.25
N ASP A 99 0.78 -7.79 -7.78
CA ASP A 99 1.40 -9.01 -7.25
C ASP A 99 2.72 -9.29 -8.00
N VAL A 100 3.85 -8.93 -7.38
CA VAL A 100 5.19 -9.14 -7.96
C VAL A 100 5.58 -10.62 -8.10
N GLU A 101 4.92 -11.53 -7.38
CA GLU A 101 5.15 -12.97 -7.48
C GLU A 101 4.34 -13.60 -8.64
N ALA A 102 3.43 -12.85 -9.25
CA ALA A 102 2.60 -13.27 -10.38
C ALA A 102 1.90 -14.62 -10.15
N ASN A 103 1.15 -14.73 -9.04
CA ASN A 103 0.37 -15.90 -8.64
C ASN A 103 1.17 -17.17 -8.27
N ARG A 104 2.50 -17.08 -8.10
CA ARG A 104 3.32 -18.28 -7.86
C ARG A 104 3.22 -18.83 -6.43
N GLN A 105 2.84 -17.99 -5.47
CA GLN A 105 2.78 -18.35 -4.05
C GLN A 105 1.43 -18.96 -3.66
N ASP A 106 0.33 -18.35 -4.10
CA ASP A 106 -1.03 -18.77 -3.74
C ASP A 106 -1.98 -18.58 -4.93
N PRO A 107 -2.45 -19.67 -5.56
CA PRO A 107 -3.37 -19.61 -6.69
C PRO A 107 -4.69 -18.87 -6.42
N SER A 108 -5.06 -18.64 -5.16
CA SER A 108 -6.29 -17.94 -4.78
C SER A 108 -6.20 -16.41 -4.87
N MET A 109 -5.07 -15.86 -5.32
CA MET A 109 -4.92 -14.44 -5.62
C MET A 109 -5.84 -13.97 -6.77
N TRP A 110 -6.11 -14.83 -7.77
CA TRP A 110 -6.90 -14.52 -8.97
C TRP A 110 -8.02 -15.54 -9.19
#